data_AF-A0AA37GCB0-F1
#
_entry.id   AF-A0AA37GCB0-F1
#
_cell.length_a   1.000
_cell.length_b   1.000
_cell.length_c   1.000
_cell.angle_alpha   90.00
_cell.angle_beta   90.00
_cell.angle_gamma   90.00
#
_symmetry.space_group_name_H-M   'P 1'
#
loop_
_entity.id
_entity.type
_entity.pdbx_description
1 polymer ?
#
loop_
_entity_poly.entity_id
_entity_poly.type
_entity_poly.pdbx_seq_one_letter_code
_entity_poly.pdbx_strand_id
1 'polypeptide(L)'
;MPRLVRKKPLSERLKALLNPMDFLLWLSEELETRDWDSKALGTQLGLGFNFAFLLARANSLATEAEDDVFSDGSSGNIITFVVRPLVWILGLLSFANAFYAMTRTRQYRLFQVNVEDKPHTPSAQRVKARSDPAASSPLRLLNSILVPETAESRAHPDRTHDVWELSVWDPLPVSLQLFCLFSPGHVLVYMMFLPLVPLDPRPSVTIFNCIILQLILTAQLMFVQTRYAQQIKDTAIIHKEVLHEYDTKFVRPRLHPVVRDVGTQCSPEEAKDEESFVELGTPTTVIKKEFVVTPNPT
;
A
#
# COMPACT_ATOMS: atom_id res chain seq x y z
N MET A 1 16.71 50.31 -10.72
CA MET A 1 17.91 49.53 -11.10
C MET A 1 17.72 48.10 -10.61
N PRO A 2 17.86 47.06 -11.46
CA PRO A 2 17.71 45.67 -11.02
C PRO A 2 18.86 45.26 -10.09
N ARG A 3 18.54 44.57 -9.00
CA ARG A 3 19.48 44.15 -7.95
C ARG A 3 20.46 43.11 -8.51
N LEU A 4 21.75 43.44 -8.61
CA LEU A 4 22.77 42.45 -8.93
C LEU A 4 22.97 41.51 -7.73
N VAL A 5 22.56 40.25 -7.89
CA VAL A 5 22.81 39.18 -6.92
C VAL A 5 24.01 38.36 -7.42
N ARG A 6 25.05 38.26 -6.58
CA ARG A 6 26.26 37.46 -6.88
C ARG A 6 25.87 35.98 -6.96
N LYS A 7 26.06 35.36 -8.12
CA LYS A 7 25.86 33.92 -8.30
C LYS A 7 26.97 33.16 -7.57
N LYS A 8 26.61 32.09 -6.84
CA LYS A 8 27.59 31.19 -6.21
C LYS A 8 28.51 30.58 -7.28
N PRO A 9 29.84 30.49 -7.04
CA PRO A 9 30.78 29.84 -7.95
C PRO A 9 30.45 28.34 -8.14
N LEU A 10 30.85 27.78 -9.29
CA LEU A 10 30.52 26.40 -9.67
C LEU A 10 31.03 25.36 -8.67
N SER A 11 32.18 25.61 -8.02
CA SER A 11 32.74 24.73 -6.99
C SER A 11 31.87 24.65 -5.74
N GLU A 12 31.31 25.78 -5.29
CA GLU A 12 30.37 25.81 -4.16
C GLU A 12 29.04 25.14 -4.51
N ARG A 13 28.59 25.23 -5.77
CA ARG A 13 27.41 24.51 -6.25
C ARG A 13 27.64 23.00 -6.27
N LEU A 14 28.80 22.56 -6.76
CA LEU A 14 29.14 21.14 -6.78
C LEU A 14 29.26 20.60 -5.35
N LYS A 15 29.89 21.35 -4.44
CA LYS A 15 29.99 20.98 -3.01
C LYS A 15 28.63 20.92 -2.32
N ALA A 16 27.71 21.84 -2.65
CA ALA A 16 26.35 21.81 -2.14
C ALA A 16 25.57 20.59 -2.68
N LEU A 17 25.77 20.24 -3.95
CA LEU A 17 25.15 19.05 -4.57
C LEU A 17 25.74 17.73 -4.04
N LEU A 18 27.02 17.74 -3.64
CA LEU A 18 27.70 16.60 -3.03
C LEU A 18 27.50 16.50 -1.51
N ASN A 19 26.79 17.44 -0.89
CA ASN A 19 26.49 17.37 0.53
C ASN A 19 25.41 16.28 0.76
N PRO A 20 25.72 15.19 1.48
CA PRO A 20 24.78 14.09 1.64
C PRO A 20 23.50 14.53 2.35
N MET A 21 23.57 15.49 3.27
CA MET A 21 22.40 15.97 3.99
C MET A 21 21.44 16.75 3.08
N ASP A 22 21.98 17.66 2.26
CA ASP A 22 21.16 18.44 1.31
C ASP A 22 20.59 17.53 0.21
N PHE A 23 21.34 16.52 -0.23
CA PHE A 23 20.85 15.51 -1.17
C PHE A 23 19.73 14.66 -0.56
N LEU A 24 19.86 14.21 0.68
CA LEU A 24 18.83 13.43 1.37
C LEU A 24 17.57 14.26 1.61
N LEU A 25 17.72 15.53 1.96
CA LEU A 25 16.59 16.46 2.10
C LEU A 25 15.90 16.67 0.75
N TRP A 26 16.64 16.97 -0.32
CA TRP A 26 16.08 17.08 -1.67
C TRP A 26 15.39 15.79 -2.11
N LEU A 27 16.00 14.64 -1.85
CA LEU A 27 15.42 13.34 -2.19
C LEU A 27 14.14 13.08 -1.39
N SER A 28 14.10 13.47 -0.11
CA SER A 28 12.89 13.34 0.72
C SER A 28 11.78 14.27 0.26
N GLU A 29 12.10 15.52 -0.07
CA GLU A 29 11.15 16.49 -0.62
C GLU A 29 10.60 15.95 -1.94
N GLU A 30 11.46 15.54 -2.86
CA GLU A 30 11.06 14.97 -4.14
C GLU A 30 10.23 13.68 -3.94
N LEU A 31 10.58 12.81 -2.98
CA LEU A 31 9.81 11.60 -2.68
C LEU A 31 8.42 11.93 -2.13
N GLU A 32 8.28 12.99 -1.34
CA GLU A 32 7.02 13.44 -0.74
C GLU A 32 6.16 14.24 -1.71
N THR A 33 6.77 15.07 -2.56
CA THR A 33 6.07 15.93 -3.53
C THR A 33 5.76 15.24 -4.85
N ARG A 34 6.47 14.16 -5.21
CA ARG A 34 6.23 13.45 -6.48
C ARG A 34 4.94 12.64 -6.41
N ASP A 35 4.10 12.82 -7.40
CA ASP A 35 2.89 12.00 -7.60
C ASP A 35 3.24 10.57 -8.04
N TRP A 36 3.44 9.68 -7.07
CA TRP A 36 3.63 8.24 -7.29
C TRP A 36 2.38 7.51 -7.80
N ASP A 37 1.29 8.25 -8.01
CA ASP A 37 0.04 7.75 -8.59
C ASP A 37 0.05 7.80 -10.14
N SER A 38 1.03 8.47 -10.73
CA SER A 38 1.11 8.62 -12.19
C SER A 38 1.55 7.33 -12.89
N LYS A 39 0.66 6.77 -13.71
CA LYS A 39 0.97 5.61 -14.56
C LYS A 39 2.11 5.90 -15.54
N ALA A 40 2.21 7.13 -16.05
CA ALA A 40 3.23 7.52 -17.02
C ALA A 40 4.65 7.48 -16.42
N LEU A 41 4.80 7.84 -15.14
CA LEU A 41 6.09 7.71 -14.44
C LEU A 41 6.47 6.24 -14.29
N GLY A 42 5.50 5.38 -13.97
CA GLY A 42 5.72 3.94 -13.88
C GLY A 42 6.16 3.32 -15.21
N THR A 43 5.57 3.74 -16.33
CA THR A 43 5.96 3.23 -17.65
C THR A 43 7.35 3.71 -18.07
N GLN A 44 7.66 4.98 -17.85
CA GLN A 44 8.99 5.54 -18.13
C GLN A 44 10.08 4.86 -17.31
N LEU A 45 9.86 4.68 -16.00
CA LEU A 45 10.82 4.00 -15.13
C LEU A 45 10.95 2.51 -15.48
N GLY A 46 9.84 1.83 -15.79
CA GLY A 46 9.86 0.41 -16.14
C GLY A 46 10.62 0.14 -17.43
N LEU A 47 10.36 0.93 -18.47
CA LEU A 47 11.07 0.84 -19.74
C LEU A 47 12.53 1.25 -19.59
N GLY A 48 12.80 2.31 -18.82
CA GLY A 48 14.15 2.78 -18.51
C GLY A 48 14.98 1.71 -17.80
N PHE A 49 14.44 1.06 -16.76
CA PHE A 49 15.13 -0.02 -16.04
C PHE A 49 15.32 -1.27 -16.90
N ASN A 50 14.31 -1.63 -17.71
CA ASN A 50 14.44 -2.76 -18.63
C ASN A 50 15.57 -2.51 -19.64
N PHE A 51 15.59 -1.33 -20.27
CA PHE A 51 16.64 -0.94 -21.21
C PHE A 51 18.02 -0.85 -20.55
N ALA A 52 18.11 -0.25 -19.37
CA ALA A 52 19.35 -0.19 -18.60
C ALA A 52 19.86 -1.59 -18.21
N PHE A 53 18.96 -2.51 -17.85
CA PHE A 53 19.31 -3.89 -17.54
C PHE A 53 19.86 -4.62 -18.77
N LEU A 54 19.20 -4.46 -19.92
CA LEU A 54 19.66 -5.02 -21.19
C LEU A 54 21.04 -4.50 -21.59
N LEU A 55 21.25 -3.19 -21.51
CA LEU A 55 22.56 -2.58 -21.78
C LEU A 55 23.62 -3.08 -20.79
N ALA A 56 23.31 -3.13 -19.50
CA ALA A 56 24.23 -3.63 -18.49
C ALA A 56 24.60 -5.09 -18.76
N ARG A 57 23.63 -5.93 -19.08
CA ARG A 57 23.86 -7.34 -19.40
C ARG A 57 24.71 -7.51 -20.66
N ALA A 58 24.42 -6.76 -21.72
CA ALA A 58 25.20 -6.78 -22.96
C ALA A 58 26.66 -6.39 -22.73
N ASN A 59 26.91 -5.35 -21.93
CA ASN A 59 28.27 -4.89 -21.62
C ASN A 59 29.01 -5.83 -20.64
N SER A 60 28.32 -6.41 -19.65
CA SER A 60 28.94 -7.40 -18.74
C SER A 60 29.39 -8.65 -19.49
N LEU A 61 28.65 -9.03 -20.52
CA LEU A 61 28.88 -10.25 -21.27
C LEU A 61 30.03 -10.11 -22.28
N ALA A 62 30.13 -8.96 -22.96
CA ALA A 62 31.26 -8.66 -23.83
C ALA A 62 32.62 -8.76 -23.09
N THR A 63 32.61 -8.45 -21.80
CA THR A 63 33.80 -8.58 -20.94
C THR A 63 34.15 -10.02 -20.59
N GLU A 64 33.15 -10.89 -20.33
CA GLU A 64 33.39 -12.30 -19.99
C GLU A 64 33.95 -13.10 -21.17
N ALA A 65 33.70 -12.66 -22.41
CA ALA A 65 34.29 -13.25 -23.61
C ALA A 65 35.75 -12.83 -23.84
N GLU A 66 36.22 -11.75 -23.20
CA GLU A 66 37.57 -11.18 -23.36
C GLU A 66 38.50 -11.59 -22.19
N ASP A 67 37.93 -12.04 -21.08
CA ASP A 67 38.59 -12.57 -19.88
C ASP A 67 39.08 -14.03 -20.10
N ASP A 68 39.79 -14.26 -21.20
CA ASP A 68 40.51 -15.50 -21.47
C ASP A 68 41.77 -15.54 -20.60
N VAL A 69 42.03 -16.69 -19.94
CA VAL A 69 43.13 -16.93 -18.98
C VAL A 69 44.55 -16.59 -19.51
N PHE A 70 44.68 -16.34 -20.80
CA PHE A 70 45.94 -16.00 -21.50
C PHE A 70 45.98 -14.60 -22.11
N SER A 71 44.97 -13.74 -21.87
CA SER A 71 45.03 -12.36 -22.35
C SER A 71 45.94 -11.52 -21.44
N ASP A 72 47.16 -11.25 -21.91
CA ASP A 72 48.05 -10.28 -21.27
C ASP A 72 47.58 -8.87 -21.66
N GLY A 73 46.64 -8.35 -20.87
CA GLY A 73 45.90 -7.14 -21.20
C GLY A 73 45.51 -6.34 -19.95
N SER A 74 46.49 -5.64 -19.37
CA SER A 74 46.32 -4.63 -18.32
C SER A 74 45.36 -3.51 -18.75
N SER A 75 44.05 -3.72 -18.60
CA SER A 75 43.08 -2.63 -18.46
C SER A 75 41.98 -3.05 -17.50
N GLY A 76 42.11 -2.61 -16.24
CA GLY A 76 41.03 -2.67 -15.27
C GLY A 76 39.89 -1.79 -15.80
N ASN A 77 39.01 -2.36 -16.60
CA ASN A 77 37.91 -1.64 -17.22
C ASN A 77 36.96 -1.19 -16.10
N ILE A 78 37.06 0.07 -15.69
CA ILE A 78 36.16 0.71 -14.73
C ILE A 78 34.69 0.43 -15.10
N ILE A 79 34.40 0.30 -16.40
CA ILE A 79 33.11 -0.09 -16.96
C ILE A 79 32.64 -1.45 -16.40
N THR A 80 33.49 -2.46 -16.32
CA THR A 80 33.13 -3.82 -15.86
C THR A 80 32.90 -3.85 -14.36
N PHE A 81 33.71 -3.07 -13.63
CA PHE A 81 33.54 -2.82 -12.21
C PHE A 81 32.21 -2.13 -11.88
N VAL A 82 31.69 -1.26 -12.76
CA VAL A 82 30.40 -0.57 -12.57
C VAL A 82 29.23 -1.41 -13.08
N VAL A 83 29.37 -2.06 -14.24
CA VAL A 83 28.28 -2.77 -14.91
C VAL A 83 27.88 -4.05 -14.17
N ARG A 84 28.84 -4.84 -13.67
CA ARG A 84 28.57 -6.08 -12.92
C ARG A 84 27.69 -5.85 -11.68
N PRO A 85 28.01 -4.93 -10.75
CA PRO A 85 27.14 -4.67 -9.59
C PRO A 85 25.83 -4.02 -10.00
N LEU A 86 25.80 -3.21 -11.07
CA LEU A 86 24.58 -2.56 -11.55
C LEU A 86 23.51 -3.60 -11.95
N VAL A 87 23.90 -4.70 -12.59
CA VAL A 87 22.98 -5.82 -12.90
C VAL A 87 22.35 -6.41 -11.63
N TRP A 88 23.16 -6.67 -10.60
CA TRP A 88 22.67 -7.20 -9.32
C TRP A 88 21.80 -6.20 -8.56
N ILE A 89 22.15 -4.90 -8.59
CA ILE A 89 21.36 -3.83 -7.98
C ILE A 89 19.99 -3.73 -8.65
N LEU A 90 19.93 -3.73 -9.99
CA LEU A 90 18.66 -3.70 -10.71
C LEU A 90 17.83 -4.98 -10.48
N GLY A 91 18.48 -6.15 -10.38
CA GLY A 91 17.82 -7.40 -10.03
C GLY A 91 17.20 -7.36 -8.62
N LEU A 92 17.96 -6.88 -7.63
CA LEU A 92 17.48 -6.69 -6.26
C LEU A 92 16.36 -5.66 -6.20
N LEU A 93 16.46 -4.56 -6.97
CA LEU A 93 15.42 -3.53 -7.05
C LEU A 93 14.11 -4.09 -7.64
N SER A 94 14.18 -4.95 -8.67
CA SER A 94 13.01 -5.63 -9.21
C SER A 94 12.32 -6.51 -8.16
N PHE A 95 13.12 -7.30 -7.43
CA PHE A 95 12.61 -8.16 -6.37
C PHE A 95 12.04 -7.37 -5.19
N ALA A 96 12.71 -6.29 -4.78
CA ALA A 96 12.25 -5.39 -3.74
C ALA A 96 10.96 -4.67 -4.14
N ASN A 97 10.85 -4.20 -5.40
CA ASN A 97 9.61 -3.61 -5.92
C ASN A 97 8.47 -4.63 -5.96
N ALA A 98 8.72 -5.85 -6.42
CA ALA A 98 7.73 -6.93 -6.40
C ALA A 98 7.27 -7.25 -4.97
N PHE A 99 8.20 -7.37 -4.03
CA PHE A 99 7.89 -7.60 -2.63
C PHE A 99 7.11 -6.43 -2.01
N TYR A 100 7.49 -5.20 -2.33
CA TYR A 100 6.81 -3.99 -1.84
C TYR A 100 5.38 -3.88 -2.39
N ALA A 101 5.20 -4.01 -3.71
CA ALA A 101 3.88 -3.98 -4.34
C ALA A 101 2.97 -5.08 -3.77
N MET A 102 3.56 -6.20 -3.35
CA MET A 102 2.82 -7.35 -2.85
C MET A 102 2.46 -7.28 -1.37
N THR A 103 3.33 -6.70 -0.54
CA THR A 103 3.14 -6.61 0.92
C THR A 103 2.41 -5.35 1.35
N ARG A 104 2.34 -4.33 0.48
CA ARG A 104 1.63 -3.09 0.75
C ARG A 104 0.13 -3.36 0.86
N THR A 105 -0.40 -3.12 2.05
CA THR A 105 -1.83 -3.21 2.36
C THR A 105 -2.26 -1.97 3.12
N ARG A 106 -3.49 -1.54 2.90
CA ARG A 106 -4.13 -0.43 3.60
C ARG A 106 -5.18 -0.99 4.55
N GLN A 107 -5.12 -0.57 5.80
CA GLN A 107 -6.04 -1.01 6.84
C GLN A 107 -7.24 -0.07 6.91
N TYR A 108 -8.44 -0.63 6.89
CA TYR A 108 -9.70 0.09 7.07
C TYR A 108 -10.41 -0.46 8.31
N ARG A 109 -10.98 0.42 9.14
CA ARG A 109 -11.71 0.03 10.36
C ARG A 109 -13.21 0.20 10.12
N LEU A 110 -13.98 -0.82 10.49
CA LEU A 110 -15.43 -0.91 10.26
C LEU A 110 -16.17 -0.73 11.59
N PHE A 111 -16.61 0.50 11.88
CA PHE A 111 -17.15 0.85 13.20
C PHE A 111 -18.59 0.41 13.46
N GLN A 112 -19.35 0.10 12.42
CA GLN A 112 -20.79 -0.20 12.55
C GLN A 112 -21.15 -1.67 12.36
N VAL A 113 -20.18 -2.49 11.96
CA VAL A 113 -20.40 -3.92 11.81
C VAL A 113 -20.46 -4.54 13.19
N ASN A 114 -21.49 -5.36 13.44
CA ASN A 114 -21.61 -6.08 14.71
C ASN A 114 -20.37 -6.97 14.92
N VAL A 115 -19.83 -6.95 16.14
CA VAL A 115 -18.66 -7.77 16.51
C VAL A 115 -18.94 -9.29 16.37
N GLU A 116 -20.21 -9.68 16.44
CA GLU A 116 -20.67 -11.07 16.29
C GLU A 116 -20.78 -11.50 14.82
N ASP A 117 -21.06 -10.57 13.90
CA ASP A 117 -21.23 -10.85 12.48
C ASP A 117 -19.89 -10.71 11.74
N LYS A 118 -19.14 -11.82 11.65
CA LYS A 118 -17.85 -11.82 10.96
C LYS A 118 -18.03 -11.49 9.46
N PRO A 119 -17.32 -10.48 8.91
CA PRO A 119 -17.31 -10.23 7.47
C PRO A 119 -16.84 -11.48 6.71
N HIS A 120 -17.51 -11.81 5.60
CA HIS A 120 -17.21 -13.00 4.79
C HIS A 120 -15.93 -12.84 3.94
N THR A 121 -14.82 -12.40 4.54
CA THR A 121 -13.51 -12.28 3.90
C THR A 121 -12.37 -12.75 4.78
N PRO A 122 -11.33 -13.39 4.20
CA PRO A 122 -10.15 -13.83 4.94
C PRO A 122 -9.27 -12.65 5.41
N SER A 123 -9.41 -11.47 4.79
CA SER A 123 -8.67 -10.25 5.11
C SER A 123 -9.19 -9.50 6.36
N ALA A 124 -10.28 -9.98 6.97
CA ALA A 124 -10.89 -9.34 8.13
C ALA A 124 -10.29 -9.87 9.44
N GLN A 125 -9.80 -8.94 10.26
CA GLN A 125 -9.22 -9.22 11.58
C GLN A 125 -9.92 -8.39 12.65
N ARG A 126 -10.13 -8.97 13.84
CA ARG A 126 -10.66 -8.22 14.99
C ARG A 126 -9.55 -7.44 15.66
N VAL A 127 -9.75 -6.15 15.86
CA VAL A 127 -8.77 -5.23 16.46
C VAL A 127 -9.48 -4.30 17.44
N LYS A 128 -8.83 -3.98 18.56
CA LYS A 128 -9.39 -3.00 19.51
C LYS A 128 -9.45 -1.61 18.87
N ALA A 129 -10.54 -0.89 19.07
CA ALA A 129 -10.81 0.43 18.47
C ALA A 129 -9.67 1.46 18.70
N ARG A 130 -8.96 1.34 19.82
CA ARG A 130 -7.89 2.25 20.27
C ARG A 130 -6.46 1.75 20.02
N SER A 131 -6.25 0.77 19.13
CA SER A 131 -4.87 0.41 18.75
C SER A 131 -4.23 1.52 17.92
N ASP A 132 -2.96 1.84 18.21
CA ASP A 132 -2.21 2.87 17.49
C ASP A 132 -2.05 2.50 16.00
N PRO A 133 -2.38 3.43 15.07
CA PRO A 133 -2.20 3.20 13.63
C PRO A 133 -0.73 2.96 13.24
N ALA A 134 0.22 3.42 14.05
CA ALA A 134 1.66 3.25 13.82
C ALA A 134 2.13 1.79 13.94
N ALA A 135 1.30 0.89 14.46
CA ALA A 135 1.55 -0.56 14.46
C ALA A 135 1.24 -1.24 13.11
N SER A 136 0.91 -0.48 12.06
CA SER A 136 0.55 -0.95 10.71
C SER A 136 1.74 -1.27 9.78
N SER A 137 2.95 -1.35 10.32
CA SER A 137 4.18 -1.67 9.58
C SER A 137 4.29 -3.18 9.28
N PRO A 138 5.01 -3.60 8.22
CA PRO A 138 5.43 -5.01 8.02
C PRO A 138 6.07 -5.66 9.26
N LEU A 139 6.60 -4.85 10.19
CA LEU A 139 7.07 -5.30 11.51
C LEU A 139 5.97 -5.86 12.43
N ARG A 140 4.68 -5.65 12.14
CA ARG A 140 3.55 -6.29 12.83
C ARG A 140 3.57 -7.80 12.67
N LEU A 141 4.03 -8.30 11.52
CA LEU A 141 4.14 -9.75 11.28
C LEU A 141 5.21 -10.36 12.20
N LEU A 142 6.34 -9.67 12.40
CA LEU A 142 7.38 -10.05 13.35
C LEU A 142 6.91 -9.88 14.81
N ASN A 143 6.22 -8.78 15.13
CA ASN A 143 5.72 -8.53 16.49
C ASN A 143 4.58 -9.49 16.86
N SER A 144 3.74 -9.90 15.92
CA SER A 144 2.66 -10.89 16.14
C SER A 144 3.18 -12.30 16.43
N ILE A 145 4.43 -12.59 16.05
CA ILE A 145 5.12 -13.84 16.39
C ILE A 145 5.83 -13.70 17.74
N LEU A 146 6.35 -12.51 18.08
CA LEU A 146 7.07 -12.26 19.35
C LEU A 146 6.15 -12.03 20.55
N VAL A 147 5.02 -11.36 20.34
CA VAL A 147 4.01 -11.05 21.37
C VAL A 147 2.74 -11.79 20.98
N PRO A 148 2.53 -13.02 21.50
CA PRO A 148 1.25 -13.69 21.31
C PRO A 148 0.18 -12.86 22.02
N GLU A 149 -0.66 -12.16 21.26
CA GLU A 149 -1.88 -11.58 21.81
C GLU A 149 -2.65 -12.69 22.54
N THR A 150 -2.88 -12.48 23.84
CA THR A 150 -3.42 -13.51 24.73
C THR A 150 -4.77 -14.01 24.22
N ALA A 151 -4.91 -15.34 24.15
CA ALA A 151 -6.10 -16.02 23.67
C ALA A 151 -7.39 -15.58 24.40
N GLU A 152 -7.27 -15.11 25.64
CA GLU A 152 -8.37 -14.55 26.44
C GLU A 152 -8.96 -13.26 25.85
N SER A 153 -8.15 -12.41 25.22
CA SER A 153 -8.64 -11.21 24.52
C SER A 153 -9.39 -11.54 23.21
N ARG A 154 -9.15 -12.74 22.65
CA ARG A 154 -9.90 -13.29 21.51
C ARG A 154 -11.18 -13.99 21.95
N ALA A 155 -11.19 -14.59 23.13
CA ALA A 155 -12.29 -15.42 23.64
C ALA A 155 -13.53 -14.63 24.10
N HIS A 156 -13.36 -13.39 24.57
CA HIS A 156 -14.48 -12.57 25.03
C HIS A 156 -14.66 -11.33 24.12
N PRO A 157 -15.69 -11.32 23.26
CA PRO A 157 -15.96 -10.17 22.40
C PRO A 157 -16.54 -9.02 23.24
N ASP A 158 -15.82 -7.90 23.28
CA ASP A 158 -16.34 -6.68 23.89
C ASP A 158 -16.96 -5.79 22.80
N ARG A 159 -18.29 -5.67 22.81
CA ARG A 159 -19.06 -4.86 21.84
C ARG A 159 -18.67 -3.37 21.86
N THR A 160 -18.08 -2.89 22.96
CA THR A 160 -17.76 -1.46 23.15
C THR A 160 -16.34 -1.10 22.74
N HIS A 161 -15.46 -2.10 22.59
CA HIS A 161 -14.04 -1.87 22.39
C HIS A 161 -13.46 -2.60 21.18
N ASP A 162 -14.12 -3.63 20.65
CA ASP A 162 -13.66 -4.39 19.49
C ASP A 162 -14.29 -3.88 18.19
N VAL A 163 -13.45 -3.72 17.17
CA VAL A 163 -13.82 -3.26 15.83
C VAL A 163 -13.22 -4.21 14.80
N TRP A 164 -13.91 -4.40 13.68
CA TRP A 164 -13.35 -5.15 12.56
C TRP A 164 -12.39 -4.28 11.75
N GLU A 165 -11.17 -4.77 11.53
CA GLU A 165 -10.17 -4.18 10.64
C GLU A 165 -10.05 -5.04 9.38
N LEU A 166 -10.08 -4.40 8.22
CA LEU A 166 -9.96 -5.02 6.92
C LEU A 166 -8.65 -4.56 6.26
N SER A 167 -7.75 -5.50 5.97
CA SER A 167 -6.50 -5.22 5.26
C SER A 167 -6.71 -5.36 3.75
N VAL A 168 -6.83 -4.24 3.04
CA VAL A 168 -7.03 -4.22 1.60
C VAL A 168 -5.71 -4.05 0.88
N TRP A 169 -5.49 -4.84 -0.16
CA TRP A 169 -4.32 -4.69 -1.02
C TRP A 169 -4.42 -3.38 -1.82
N ASP A 170 -3.43 -2.50 -1.69
CA ASP A 170 -3.42 -1.15 -2.28
C ASP A 170 -2.03 -0.81 -2.84
N PRO A 171 -1.62 -1.41 -3.97
CA PRO A 171 -0.33 -1.14 -4.60
C PRO A 171 -0.32 0.25 -5.27
N LEU A 172 0.79 0.98 -5.16
CA LEU A 172 0.99 2.22 -5.91
C LEU A 172 0.95 1.93 -7.41
N PRO A 173 0.26 2.73 -8.24
CA PRO A 173 0.25 2.53 -9.68
C PRO A 173 1.64 2.48 -10.31
N VAL A 174 2.58 3.30 -9.83
CA VAL A 174 3.98 3.24 -10.29
C VAL A 174 4.62 1.88 -9.98
N SER A 175 4.46 1.37 -8.76
CA SER A 175 5.04 0.06 -8.36
C SER A 175 4.44 -1.10 -9.17
N LEU A 176 3.16 -0.98 -9.54
CA LEU A 176 2.43 -1.97 -10.33
C LEU A 176 2.86 -1.94 -11.79
N GLN A 177 2.97 -0.75 -12.38
CA GLN A 177 3.52 -0.57 -13.74
C GLN A 177 4.96 -1.08 -13.83
N LEU A 178 5.79 -0.77 -12.83
CA LEU A 178 7.14 -1.30 -12.69
C LEU A 178 7.15 -2.82 -12.58
N PHE A 179 6.23 -3.41 -11.80
CA PHE A 179 6.12 -4.85 -11.70
C PHE A 179 5.67 -5.49 -13.03
N CYS A 180 4.78 -4.87 -13.79
CA CYS A 180 4.36 -5.36 -15.11
C CYS A 180 5.48 -5.28 -16.14
N LEU A 181 6.22 -4.17 -16.21
CA LEU A 181 7.25 -3.92 -17.24
C LEU A 181 8.63 -4.47 -16.87
N PHE A 182 8.92 -4.57 -15.57
CA PHE A 182 10.20 -4.99 -15.00
C PHE A 182 9.99 -5.93 -13.80
N SER A 183 9.18 -6.97 -14.00
CA SER A 183 9.03 -8.08 -13.04
C SER A 183 10.34 -8.88 -12.86
N PRO A 184 10.56 -9.52 -11.70
CA PRO A 184 11.63 -10.49 -11.50
C PRO A 184 11.63 -11.61 -12.55
N GLY A 185 10.48 -11.93 -13.13
CA GLY A 185 10.36 -12.82 -14.30
C GLY A 185 11.16 -12.31 -15.50
N HIS A 186 11.06 -11.02 -15.86
CA HIS A 186 11.82 -10.42 -16.96
C HIS A 186 13.33 -10.42 -16.68
N VAL A 187 13.74 -10.15 -15.44
CA VAL A 187 15.14 -10.25 -15.02
C VAL A 187 15.66 -11.68 -15.21
N LEU A 188 14.87 -12.69 -14.84
CA LEU A 188 15.21 -14.10 -15.07
C LEU A 188 15.27 -14.45 -16.57
N VAL A 189 14.38 -13.90 -17.40
CA VAL A 189 14.48 -14.04 -18.87
C VAL A 189 15.85 -13.56 -19.34
N TYR A 190 16.24 -12.34 -18.97
CA TYR A 190 17.51 -11.76 -19.42
C TYR A 190 18.74 -12.46 -18.84
N MET A 191 18.63 -13.07 -17.66
CA MET A 191 19.68 -13.89 -17.08
C MET A 191 19.84 -15.24 -17.77
N MET A 192 18.74 -15.88 -18.16
CA MET A 192 18.73 -17.24 -18.73
C MET A 192 18.92 -17.28 -20.25
N PHE A 193 18.42 -16.27 -20.99
CA PHE A 193 18.39 -16.27 -22.46
C PHE A 193 19.44 -15.37 -23.13
N LEU A 194 20.14 -14.52 -22.36
CA LEU A 194 21.26 -13.73 -22.85
C LEU A 194 22.56 -14.39 -22.35
N PRO A 195 23.37 -15.05 -23.21
CA PRO A 195 23.62 -14.79 -24.65
C PRO A 195 22.75 -15.58 -25.64
N LEU A 196 22.37 -14.93 -26.75
CA LEU A 196 21.97 -15.64 -27.97
C LEU A 196 23.24 -16.17 -28.65
N VAL A 197 23.73 -17.33 -28.21
CA VAL A 197 24.79 -18.03 -28.94
C VAL A 197 24.22 -18.45 -30.30
N PRO A 198 24.85 -18.11 -31.44
CA PRO A 198 24.30 -18.39 -32.78
C PRO A 198 24.25 -19.88 -33.13
N LEU A 199 24.89 -20.74 -32.33
CA LEU A 199 24.87 -22.19 -32.49
C LEU A 199 24.69 -22.82 -31.10
N ASP A 200 23.47 -23.22 -30.76
CA ASP A 200 23.14 -23.69 -29.41
C ASP A 200 23.71 -25.11 -29.18
N PRO A 201 24.73 -25.30 -28.32
CA PRO A 201 25.40 -26.58 -28.18
C PRO A 201 24.62 -27.58 -27.31
N ARG A 202 23.56 -27.14 -26.61
CA ARG A 202 22.79 -27.96 -25.64
C ARG A 202 21.27 -27.63 -25.67
N PRO A 203 20.53 -28.14 -26.66
CA PRO A 203 19.10 -27.82 -26.84
C PRO A 203 18.22 -28.23 -25.64
N SER A 204 18.62 -29.26 -24.89
CA SER A 204 17.88 -29.71 -23.70
C SER A 204 17.86 -28.67 -22.56
N VAL A 205 18.94 -27.90 -22.40
CA VAL A 205 19.05 -26.87 -21.35
C VAL A 205 18.16 -25.68 -21.69
N THR A 206 18.13 -25.28 -22.96
CA THR A 206 17.26 -24.19 -23.45
C THR A 206 15.78 -24.53 -23.26
N ILE A 207 15.36 -25.75 -23.62
CA ILE A 207 13.98 -26.20 -23.42
C ILE A 207 13.62 -26.23 -21.92
N PHE A 208 14.52 -26.72 -21.06
CA PHE A 208 14.30 -26.73 -19.61
C PHE A 208 14.16 -25.32 -19.03
N ASN A 209 15.02 -24.37 -19.45
CA ASN A 209 14.94 -22.98 -19.04
C ASN A 209 13.63 -22.31 -19.50
N CYS A 210 13.16 -22.60 -20.72
CA CYS A 210 11.86 -22.16 -21.22
C CYS A 210 10.71 -22.68 -20.35
N ILE A 211 10.72 -23.96 -19.97
CA ILE A 211 9.68 -24.56 -19.12
C ILE A 211 9.67 -23.89 -17.74
N ILE A 212 10.85 -23.71 -17.11
CA ILE A 212 10.95 -23.02 -15.83
C ILE A 212 10.41 -21.61 -15.93
N LEU A 213 10.83 -20.85 -16.94
CA LEU A 213 10.36 -19.49 -17.14
C LEU A 213 8.83 -19.44 -17.30
N GLN A 214 8.27 -20.34 -18.12
CA GLN A 214 6.84 -20.43 -18.33
C GLN A 214 6.10 -20.71 -17.03
N LEU A 215 6.62 -21.61 -16.19
CA LEU A 215 6.04 -21.90 -14.87
C LEU A 215 6.09 -20.67 -13.95
N ILE A 216 7.22 -19.95 -13.91
CA ILE A 216 7.39 -18.76 -13.08
C ILE A 216 6.43 -17.65 -13.52
N LEU A 217 6.34 -17.34 -14.81
CA LEU A 217 5.42 -16.32 -15.34
C LEU A 217 3.97 -16.69 -15.08
N THR A 218 3.62 -17.97 -15.25
CA THR A 218 2.27 -18.48 -14.95
C THR A 218 1.93 -18.30 -13.47
N ALA A 219 2.84 -18.71 -12.57
CA ALA A 219 2.67 -18.56 -11.13
C ALA A 219 2.54 -17.07 -10.72
N GLN A 220 3.37 -16.21 -11.30
CA GLN A 220 3.31 -14.77 -11.08
C GLN A 220 1.94 -14.20 -11.46
N LEU A 221 1.40 -14.55 -12.63
CA LEU A 221 0.14 -14.01 -13.12
C LEU A 221 -1.07 -14.52 -12.30
N MET A 222 -1.07 -15.81 -11.94
CA MET A 222 -2.09 -16.40 -11.05
C MET A 222 -2.10 -15.71 -9.68
N PHE A 223 -0.92 -15.41 -9.14
CA PHE A 223 -0.81 -14.74 -7.85
C PHE A 223 -1.37 -13.31 -7.90
N VAL A 224 -1.08 -12.56 -8.97
CA VAL A 224 -1.64 -11.23 -9.19
C VAL A 224 -3.16 -11.31 -9.35
N GLN A 225 -3.68 -12.26 -10.13
CA GLN A 225 -5.11 -12.46 -10.33
C GLN A 225 -5.85 -12.71 -9.02
N THR A 226 -5.34 -13.60 -8.17
CA THR A 226 -5.98 -13.91 -6.87
C THR A 226 -6.02 -12.69 -5.95
N ARG A 227 -4.97 -11.86 -5.95
CA ARG A 227 -4.93 -10.62 -5.16
C ARG A 227 -5.88 -9.56 -5.66
N TYR A 228 -5.99 -9.36 -6.98
CA TYR A 228 -7.00 -8.47 -7.55
C TYR A 228 -8.42 -8.95 -7.26
N ALA A 229 -8.69 -10.25 -7.40
CA ALA A 229 -10.00 -10.81 -7.08
C ALA A 229 -10.36 -10.58 -5.61
N GLN A 230 -9.39 -10.67 -4.69
CA GLN A 230 -9.58 -10.38 -3.29
C GLN A 230 -9.80 -8.87 -3.03
N GLN A 231 -9.01 -8.00 -3.67
CA GLN A 231 -9.13 -6.54 -3.57
C GLN A 231 -10.52 -6.05 -3.99
N ILE A 232 -11.08 -6.60 -5.08
CA ILE A 232 -12.42 -6.24 -5.56
C ILE A 232 -13.49 -6.59 -4.50
N LYS A 233 -13.40 -7.78 -3.91
CA LYS A 233 -14.32 -8.21 -2.84
C LYS A 233 -14.21 -7.32 -1.62
N ASP A 234 -12.98 -7.03 -1.18
CA ASP A 234 -12.73 -6.22 0.00
C ASP A 234 -13.18 -4.76 -0.21
N THR A 235 -12.96 -4.21 -1.40
CA THR A 235 -13.41 -2.84 -1.76
C THR A 235 -14.93 -2.74 -1.84
N ALA A 236 -15.61 -3.76 -2.38
CA ALA A 236 -17.07 -3.81 -2.40
C ALA A 236 -17.68 -3.82 -0.98
N ILE A 237 -17.05 -4.54 -0.04
CA ILE A 237 -17.46 -4.53 1.37
C ILE A 237 -17.25 -3.14 1.97
N ILE A 238 -16.11 -2.51 1.75
CA ILE A 238 -15.86 -1.15 2.25
C ILE A 238 -16.93 -0.18 1.74
N HIS A 239 -17.25 -0.20 0.44
CA HIS A 239 -18.28 0.69 -0.10
C HIS A 239 -19.66 0.43 0.48
N LYS A 240 -20.01 -0.84 0.68
CA LYS A 240 -21.26 -1.22 1.36
C LYS A 240 -21.31 -0.68 2.79
N GLU A 241 -20.24 -0.86 3.56
CA GLU A 241 -20.19 -0.43 4.95
C GLU A 241 -20.09 1.09 5.09
N VAL A 242 -19.38 1.78 4.21
CA VAL A 242 -19.34 3.26 4.17
C VAL A 242 -20.73 3.82 3.89
N LEU A 243 -21.48 3.22 2.96
CA LEU A 243 -22.85 3.65 2.68
C LEU A 243 -23.78 3.35 3.85
N HIS A 244 -23.61 2.20 4.50
CA HIS A 244 -24.35 1.85 5.71
C HIS A 244 -24.07 2.84 6.85
N GLU A 245 -22.80 3.20 7.05
CA GLU A 245 -22.35 4.18 8.04
C GLU A 245 -22.86 5.58 7.76
N TYR A 246 -22.86 5.98 6.50
CA TYR A 246 -23.45 7.24 6.10
C TYR A 246 -24.97 7.26 6.35
N ASP A 247 -25.67 6.17 5.98
CA ASP A 247 -27.12 6.07 6.16
C ASP A 247 -27.50 6.16 7.65
N THR A 248 -26.84 5.39 8.50
CA THR A 248 -27.13 5.35 9.94
C THR A 248 -26.75 6.63 10.68
N LYS A 249 -25.63 7.29 10.32
CA LYS A 249 -25.15 8.50 11.01
C LYS A 249 -25.83 9.78 10.53
N PHE A 250 -26.07 9.91 9.23
CA PHE A 250 -26.48 11.19 8.65
C PHE A 250 -27.88 11.16 8.06
N VAL A 251 -28.29 10.05 7.45
CA VAL A 251 -29.55 9.97 6.70
C VAL A 251 -30.70 9.65 7.65
N ARG A 252 -30.59 8.55 8.39
CA ARG A 252 -31.59 8.05 9.34
C ARG A 252 -32.00 9.07 10.40
N PRO A 253 -31.08 9.74 11.12
CA PRO A 253 -31.49 10.74 12.13
C PRO A 253 -32.22 11.94 11.54
N ARG A 254 -31.97 12.27 10.27
CA ARG A 254 -32.64 13.37 9.56
C ARG A 254 -34.00 12.97 8.98
N LEU A 255 -34.14 11.71 8.54
CA LEU A 255 -35.39 11.17 7.99
C LEU A 255 -36.40 10.77 9.09
N HIS A 256 -35.92 10.23 10.20
CA HIS A 256 -36.73 9.88 11.36
C HIS A 256 -36.20 10.57 12.62
N PRO A 257 -36.40 11.90 12.74
CA PRO A 257 -36.05 12.58 13.97
C PRO A 257 -36.88 12.00 15.12
N VAL A 258 -36.22 11.70 16.24
CA VAL A 258 -36.91 11.31 17.47
C VAL A 258 -37.53 12.58 18.03
N VAL A 259 -38.82 12.74 17.80
CA VAL A 259 -39.63 13.84 18.34
C VAL A 259 -40.32 13.39 19.61
N ARG A 260 -40.51 14.33 20.54
CA ARG A 260 -41.32 14.13 21.73
C ARG A 260 -42.73 14.61 21.42
N ASP A 261 -43.73 13.77 21.59
CA ASP A 261 -45.12 14.19 21.49
C ASP A 261 -45.49 15.02 22.72
N VAL A 262 -46.09 16.19 22.50
CA VAL A 262 -46.54 17.11 23.54
C VAL A 262 -48.02 17.41 23.30
N GLY A 263 -48.87 17.08 24.26
CA GLY A 263 -50.28 17.43 24.23
C GLY A 263 -50.49 18.82 24.82
N THR A 264 -50.99 19.77 24.04
CA THR A 264 -51.43 21.08 24.53
C THR A 264 -52.95 21.12 24.57
N GLN A 265 -53.54 21.06 25.76
CA GLN A 265 -54.97 21.36 25.93
C GLN A 265 -55.13 22.87 26.13
N CYS A 266 -56.07 23.49 25.42
CA CYS A 266 -56.45 24.89 25.62
C CYS A 266 -57.96 24.95 25.86
N SER A 267 -58.35 25.21 27.10
CA SER A 267 -59.72 25.50 27.51
C SER A 267 -60.01 26.98 27.22
N PRO A 268 -61.06 27.32 26.44
CA PRO A 268 -61.38 28.72 26.13
C PRO A 268 -61.92 29.52 27.33
N GLU A 269 -62.32 28.86 28.43
CA GLU A 269 -62.89 29.51 29.62
C GLU A 269 -61.85 29.88 30.69
N GLU A 270 -60.66 29.27 30.66
CA GLU A 270 -59.58 29.44 31.67
C GLU A 270 -58.74 30.72 31.53
N ALA A 271 -59.13 31.64 30.64
CA ALA A 271 -58.31 32.78 30.21
C ALA A 271 -57.96 33.84 31.27
N LYS A 272 -58.29 33.62 32.57
CA LYS A 272 -58.04 34.64 33.60
C LYS A 272 -57.27 34.23 34.85
N ASP A 273 -57.23 32.97 35.30
CA ASP A 273 -56.59 32.67 36.61
C ASP A 273 -55.94 31.27 36.80
N GLU A 274 -55.82 30.40 35.78
CA GLU A 274 -55.18 29.08 35.97
C GLU A 274 -53.93 28.86 35.08
N GLU A 275 -52.84 28.37 35.71
CA GLU A 275 -51.59 28.03 35.04
C GLU A 275 -51.80 26.88 34.05
N SER A 276 -51.68 27.16 32.75
CA SER A 276 -51.80 26.14 31.70
C SER A 276 -50.79 25.01 31.90
N PHE A 277 -51.27 23.80 32.21
CA PHE A 277 -50.42 22.62 32.42
C PHE A 277 -50.09 21.93 31.09
N VAL A 278 -48.80 21.77 30.79
CA VAL A 278 -48.32 21.04 29.61
C VAL A 278 -47.82 19.67 30.04
N GLU A 279 -48.54 18.62 29.67
CA GLU A 279 -48.09 17.24 29.94
C GLU A 279 -47.02 16.84 28.93
N LEU A 280 -45.80 16.62 29.43
CA LEU A 280 -44.66 16.26 28.62
C LEU A 280 -44.43 14.73 28.73
N GLY A 281 -44.78 13.95 27.70
CA GLY A 281 -44.54 12.49 27.68
C GLY A 281 -43.08 12.14 27.38
N THR A 282 -42.47 11.14 28.03
CA THR A 282 -41.12 10.67 27.66
C THR A 282 -41.14 9.95 26.30
N PRO A 283 -40.18 10.21 25.39
CA PRO A 283 -40.12 9.51 24.12
C PRO A 283 -39.92 8.01 24.37
N THR A 284 -40.75 7.18 23.72
CA THR A 284 -40.79 5.72 23.90
C THR A 284 -39.59 4.98 23.30
N THR A 285 -38.77 5.64 22.46
CA THR A 285 -37.60 5.00 21.83
C THR A 285 -36.32 5.83 22.02
N VAL A 286 -35.44 5.36 22.92
CA VAL A 286 -34.07 5.87 23.01
C VAL A 286 -33.19 5.03 22.08
N ILE A 287 -33.00 5.51 20.85
CA ILE A 287 -32.17 4.83 19.86
C ILE A 287 -30.69 5.18 20.11
N LYS A 288 -29.99 4.45 20.99
CA LYS A 288 -28.52 4.47 21.05
C LYS A 288 -27.95 3.57 19.96
N LYS A 289 -27.81 4.10 18.74
CA LYS A 289 -27.24 3.37 17.57
C LYS A 289 -25.75 3.61 17.35
N GLU A 290 -25.12 4.48 18.13
CA GLU A 290 -23.76 4.93 17.84
C GLU A 290 -22.72 4.18 18.66
N PHE A 291 -21.66 3.74 17.99
CA PHE A 291 -20.42 3.33 18.63
C PHE A 291 -19.72 4.59 19.16
N VAL A 292 -19.92 4.90 20.45
CA VAL A 292 -19.28 6.03 21.13
C VAL A 292 -18.05 5.51 21.85
N VAL A 293 -16.87 5.92 21.37
CA VAL A 293 -15.62 5.68 22.08
C VAL A 293 -15.51 6.71 23.20
N THR A 294 -16.07 6.44 24.37
CA THR A 294 -15.96 7.34 25.52
C THR A 294 -14.50 7.52 25.93
N PRO A 295 -13.92 8.74 25.91
CA PRO A 295 -12.59 8.96 26.48
C PRO A 295 -12.57 8.49 27.93
N ASN A 296 -11.49 7.85 28.36
CA ASN A 296 -11.33 7.57 29.79
C ASN A 296 -11.37 8.91 30.52
N PRO A 297 -12.04 9.00 31.69
CA PRO A 297 -11.76 10.10 32.59
C PRO A 297 -10.26 10.06 32.90
N THR A 298 -9.58 11.18 32.63
CA THR A 298 -8.19 11.43 33.00
C THR A 298 -8.00 11.32 34.50
#